data_AF-A0A7Y0G430-F1
#
_entry.id   AF-A0A7Y0G430-F1
#
_cell.length_a   1.000
_cell.length_b   1.000
_cell.length_c   1.000
_cell.angle_alpha   90.00
_cell.angle_beta   90.00
_cell.angle_gamma   90.00
#
_symmetry.space_group_name_H-M   'P 1'
#
loop_
_entity.id
_entity.type
_entity.pdbx_description
1 polymer ?
#
loop_
_entity_poly.entity_id
_entity_poly.type
_entity_poly.pdbx_seq_one_letter_code
_entity_poly.pdbx_strand_id
1 'polypeptide(L)'
;MSMSKSAIQKLGKRLEVPDGATDEALQLLEDLLIDYDELLSAARGVIDNLCDALEWPIGVTHRLKTTDTLIQKLRRAKEKGQSTNLARVQDIAGIRVSGGITLVEQDDLRDMIIDAFERQGHKCTAKDRREDPMVGYRAVHVVVALGDRYVEVQIRTTGQDLWANVFERIADIFGREIRYGKDPEVGGEAAKDVIASMEGISERLYGLEKMAYEGVGTHGGREATLEAQKPLLDALRSVLEQIETIKGGLPR
;
A
#
# COMPACT_ATOMS: atom_id res chain seq x y z
N MET A 1 -6.95 11.66 -25.88
CA MET A 1 -6.75 10.34 -26.52
C MET A 1 -5.90 9.52 -25.58
N SER A 2 -6.41 8.39 -25.07
CA SER A 2 -5.66 7.56 -24.11
C SER A 2 -4.37 7.01 -24.74
N MET A 3 -3.24 7.14 -24.04
CA MET A 3 -1.96 6.60 -24.50
C MET A 3 -2.01 5.08 -24.68
N SER A 4 -1.45 4.57 -25.78
CA SER A 4 -1.36 3.12 -26.02
C SER A 4 -0.33 2.45 -25.08
N LYS A 5 -0.51 1.16 -24.81
CA LYS A 5 0.44 0.34 -24.03
C LYS A 5 1.88 0.45 -24.52
N SER A 6 2.07 0.45 -25.84
CA SER A 6 3.38 0.60 -26.48
C SER A 6 4.00 1.99 -26.27
N ALA A 7 3.17 3.05 -26.25
CA ALA A 7 3.62 4.41 -25.97
C ALA A 7 4.04 4.56 -24.51
N ILE A 8 3.26 4.00 -23.57
CA ILE A 8 3.60 3.97 -22.13
C ILE A 8 4.92 3.20 -21.90
N GLN A 9 5.13 2.09 -22.61
CA GLN A 9 6.39 1.33 -22.56
C GLN A 9 7.59 2.16 -23.00
N LYS A 10 7.48 2.85 -24.14
CA LYS A 10 8.53 3.73 -24.65
C LYS A 10 8.80 4.88 -23.69
N LEU A 11 7.75 5.48 -23.13
CA LEU A 11 7.86 6.53 -22.13
C LEU A 11 8.64 6.03 -20.89
N GLY A 12 8.26 4.87 -20.34
CA GLY A 12 8.96 4.28 -19.19
C GLY A 12 10.45 4.02 -19.45
N LYS A 13 10.78 3.52 -20.65
CA LYS A 13 12.18 3.31 -21.09
C LYS A 13 12.98 4.61 -21.20
N ARG A 14 12.32 5.72 -21.54
CA ARG A 14 12.95 7.03 -21.56
C ARG A 14 13.22 7.51 -20.13
N LEU A 15 12.22 7.40 -19.26
CA LEU A 15 12.28 7.90 -17.87
C LEU A 15 13.22 7.10 -16.95
N GLU A 16 13.55 5.84 -17.27
CA GLU A 16 14.50 5.04 -16.48
C GLU A 16 15.97 5.53 -16.58
N VAL A 17 16.27 6.48 -17.48
CA VAL A 17 17.59 7.08 -17.67
C VAL A 17 17.60 8.52 -17.13
N PRO A 18 18.68 8.99 -16.45
CA PRO A 18 18.77 10.34 -15.90
C PRO A 18 18.41 11.44 -16.90
N ASP A 19 19.03 11.43 -18.08
CA ASP A 19 18.84 12.47 -19.13
C ASP A 19 17.57 12.27 -19.97
N GLY A 20 16.80 11.21 -19.71
CA GLY A 20 15.59 10.91 -20.49
C GLY A 20 14.34 11.65 -20.02
N ALA A 21 14.36 12.25 -18.83
CA ALA A 21 13.25 13.04 -18.28
C ALA A 21 13.23 14.47 -18.86
N THR A 22 13.09 14.58 -20.19
CA THR A 22 12.90 15.89 -20.86
C THR A 22 11.50 16.43 -20.62
N ASP A 23 11.29 17.72 -20.87
CA ASP A 23 9.98 18.38 -20.71
C ASP A 23 8.86 17.66 -21.48
N GLU A 24 9.12 17.19 -22.70
CA GLU A 24 8.11 16.43 -23.46
C GLU A 24 7.80 15.06 -22.83
N ALA A 25 8.80 14.41 -22.23
CA ALA A 25 8.57 13.14 -21.54
C ALA A 25 7.79 13.33 -20.24
N LEU A 26 8.06 14.42 -19.52
CA LEU A 26 7.32 14.81 -18.32
C LEU A 26 5.88 15.15 -18.65
N GLN A 27 5.64 15.93 -19.71
CA GLN A 27 4.28 16.23 -20.17
C GLN A 27 3.49 14.96 -20.54
N LEU A 28 4.11 14.02 -21.27
CA LEU A 28 3.47 12.74 -21.58
C LEU A 28 3.17 11.90 -20.33
N LEU A 29 4.00 12.00 -19.29
CA LEU A 29 3.75 11.33 -18.02
C LEU A 29 2.60 11.99 -17.26
N GLU A 30 2.50 13.32 -17.27
CA GLU A 30 1.38 14.05 -16.68
C GLU A 30 0.06 13.72 -17.37
N ASP A 31 0.05 13.70 -18.71
CA ASP A 31 -1.12 13.29 -19.49
C ASP A 31 -1.54 11.85 -19.13
N LEU A 32 -0.57 10.95 -18.96
CA LEU A 32 -0.82 9.58 -18.50
C LEU A 32 -1.40 9.54 -17.08
N LEU A 33 -0.96 10.43 -16.18
CA LEU A 33 -1.45 10.48 -14.80
C LEU A 33 -2.90 10.98 -14.73
N ILE A 34 -3.29 11.95 -15.55
CA ILE A 34 -4.70 12.39 -15.68
C ILE A 34 -5.58 11.20 -16.09
N ASP A 35 -5.11 10.47 -17.10
CA ASP A 35 -5.70 9.23 -17.61
C ASP A 35 -5.85 8.13 -16.53
N TYR A 36 -4.96 8.08 -15.54
CA TYR A 36 -5.05 7.17 -14.39
C TYR A 36 -5.97 7.70 -13.28
N ASP A 37 -6.13 9.01 -13.14
CA ASP A 37 -6.99 9.64 -12.14
C ASP A 37 -8.48 9.39 -12.43
N GLU A 38 -8.88 9.49 -13.69
CA GLU A 38 -10.24 9.12 -14.14
C GLU A 38 -10.54 7.65 -13.82
N LEU A 39 -9.58 6.78 -14.10
CA LEU A 39 -9.67 5.34 -13.87
C LEU A 39 -9.69 4.99 -12.37
N LEU A 40 -8.90 5.71 -11.56
CA LEU A 40 -8.92 5.62 -10.11
C LEU A 40 -10.28 6.04 -9.55
N SER A 41 -10.85 7.13 -10.05
CA SER A 41 -12.16 7.65 -9.65
C SER A 41 -13.28 6.65 -9.94
N ALA A 42 -13.27 6.03 -11.13
CA ALA A 42 -14.25 5.00 -11.48
C ALA A 42 -14.13 3.76 -10.58
N ALA A 43 -12.91 3.25 -10.38
CA ALA A 43 -12.67 2.12 -9.49
C ALA A 43 -13.06 2.44 -8.04
N ARG A 44 -12.80 3.68 -7.60
CA ARG A 44 -13.17 4.18 -6.27
C ARG A 44 -14.67 4.15 -6.06
N GLY A 45 -15.46 4.57 -7.05
CA GLY A 45 -16.92 4.51 -6.97
C GLY A 45 -17.47 3.09 -6.76
N VAL A 46 -16.85 2.07 -7.38
CA VAL A 46 -17.21 0.66 -7.13
C VAL A 46 -16.90 0.26 -5.69
N ILE A 47 -15.73 0.63 -5.19
CA ILE A 47 -15.31 0.33 -3.82
C ILE A 47 -16.18 1.05 -2.79
N ASP A 48 -16.50 2.33 -2.99
CA ASP A 48 -17.35 3.10 -2.07
C ASP A 48 -18.74 2.47 -1.98
N ASN A 49 -19.39 2.19 -3.12
CA ASN A 49 -20.70 1.53 -3.13
C ASN A 49 -20.70 0.18 -2.40
N LEU A 50 -19.61 -0.60 -2.54
CA LEU A 50 -19.46 -1.85 -1.82
C LEU A 50 -19.30 -1.61 -0.31
N CYS A 51 -18.41 -0.71 0.09
CA CYS A 51 -18.12 -0.44 1.50
C CYS A 51 -19.32 0.16 2.24
N ASP A 52 -20.04 1.07 1.59
CA ASP A 52 -21.23 1.74 2.14
C ASP A 52 -22.35 0.73 2.43
N ALA A 53 -22.42 -0.38 1.68
CA ALA A 53 -23.41 -1.43 1.88
C ALA A 53 -23.08 -2.39 3.04
N LEU A 54 -21.85 -2.41 3.55
CA LEU A 54 -21.41 -3.37 4.56
C LEU A 54 -21.68 -2.94 6.01
N GLU A 55 -21.87 -1.64 6.25
CA GLU A 55 -21.99 -1.06 7.61
C GLU A 55 -20.79 -1.43 8.54
N TRP A 56 -19.63 -1.76 7.95
CA TRP A 56 -18.42 -2.10 8.69
C TRP A 56 -17.63 -0.83 9.07
N PRO A 57 -16.82 -0.85 10.15
CA PRO A 57 -15.99 0.28 10.55
C PRO A 57 -14.74 0.39 9.65
N ILE A 58 -14.95 0.61 8.35
CA ILE A 58 -13.92 0.71 7.31
C ILE A 58 -13.90 2.12 6.72
N GLY A 59 -12.70 2.61 6.43
CA GLY A 59 -12.47 3.84 5.68
C GLY A 59 -11.81 3.53 4.35
N VAL A 60 -12.18 4.27 3.33
CA VAL A 60 -11.59 4.15 2.00
C VAL A 60 -10.81 5.43 1.69
N THR A 61 -9.53 5.29 1.35
CA THR A 61 -8.68 6.37 0.84
C THR A 61 -8.16 5.99 -0.54
N HIS A 62 -7.72 6.96 -1.33
CA HIS A 62 -7.11 6.69 -2.62
C HIS A 62 -5.92 7.61 -2.84
N ARG A 63 -5.00 7.19 -3.70
CA ARG A 63 -3.85 7.98 -4.08
C ARG A 63 -3.43 7.66 -5.50
N LEU A 64 -2.97 8.68 -6.20
CA LEU A 64 -2.23 8.54 -7.43
C LEU A 64 -0.73 8.73 -7.11
N LYS A 65 0.14 7.93 -7.74
CA LYS A 65 1.58 8.19 -7.66
C LYS A 65 1.92 9.49 -8.38
N THR A 66 2.82 10.26 -7.79
CA THR A 66 3.37 11.46 -8.43
C THR A 66 4.43 11.10 -9.46
N THR A 67 4.66 12.02 -10.40
CA THR A 67 5.76 11.97 -11.39
C THR A 67 7.09 11.57 -10.77
N ASP A 68 7.52 12.25 -9.71
CA ASP A 68 8.80 11.99 -9.05
C ASP A 68 8.89 10.56 -8.52
N THR A 69 7.83 10.07 -7.86
CA THR A 69 7.82 8.73 -7.28
C THR A 69 7.83 7.63 -8.33
N LEU A 70 7.20 7.87 -9.49
CA LEU A 70 7.26 6.97 -10.64
C LEU A 70 8.65 6.93 -11.25
N ILE A 71 9.26 8.09 -11.51
CA ILE A 71 10.63 8.17 -12.06
C ILE A 71 11.62 7.47 -11.12
N GLN A 72 11.55 7.75 -9.82
CA GLN A 72 12.38 7.06 -8.82
C GLN A 72 12.16 5.54 -8.81
N LYS A 73 10.91 5.07 -9.00
CA LYS A 73 10.61 3.62 -9.10
C LYS A 73 11.25 3.00 -10.35
N LEU A 74 11.16 3.67 -11.50
CA LEU A 74 11.75 3.19 -12.76
C LEU A 74 13.29 3.11 -12.66
N ARG A 75 13.93 4.17 -12.16
CA ARG A 75 15.38 4.26 -12.00
C ARG A 75 15.92 3.21 -11.01
N ARG A 76 15.29 3.03 -9.86
CA ARG A 76 15.68 1.96 -8.91
C ARG A 76 15.60 0.56 -9.51
N ALA A 77 14.60 0.29 -10.35
CA ALA A 77 14.53 -1.00 -11.03
C ALA A 77 15.70 -1.16 -12.01
N LYS A 78 16.03 -0.09 -12.75
CA LYS A 78 17.15 -0.05 -13.67
C LYS A 78 18.49 -0.31 -13.00
N GLU A 79 18.74 0.34 -11.87
CA GLU A 79 19.95 0.15 -11.04
C GLU A 79 20.11 -1.30 -10.58
N LYS A 80 19.00 -2.00 -10.33
CA LYS A 80 18.99 -3.42 -9.95
C LYS A 80 19.13 -4.38 -11.14
N GLY A 81 19.45 -3.88 -12.34
CA GLY A 81 19.53 -4.67 -13.57
C GLY A 81 18.17 -5.14 -14.09
N GLN A 82 17.08 -4.64 -13.52
CA GLN A 82 15.72 -4.91 -13.98
C GLN A 82 15.28 -3.76 -14.89
N SER A 83 14.21 -3.94 -15.65
CA SER A 83 13.50 -2.81 -16.24
C SER A 83 12.04 -2.89 -15.84
N THR A 84 11.58 -1.86 -15.14
CA THR A 84 10.16 -1.76 -14.84
C THR A 84 9.46 -1.23 -16.08
N ASN A 85 8.69 -2.11 -16.72
CA ASN A 85 7.78 -1.70 -17.76
C ASN A 85 6.70 -0.82 -17.12
N LEU A 86 6.70 0.49 -17.42
CA LEU A 86 5.73 1.45 -16.86
C LEU A 86 4.28 1.00 -17.09
N ALA A 87 3.99 0.35 -18.22
CA ALA A 87 2.67 -0.20 -18.52
C ALA A 87 2.30 -1.44 -17.69
N ARG A 88 3.21 -1.96 -16.86
CA ARG A 88 2.99 -3.06 -15.92
C ARG A 88 3.07 -2.62 -14.45
N VAL A 89 3.26 -1.33 -14.19
CA VAL A 89 3.23 -0.82 -12.81
C VAL A 89 1.79 -0.87 -12.33
N GLN A 90 1.53 -1.70 -11.33
CA GLN A 90 0.17 -1.98 -10.85
C GLN A 90 -0.36 -0.93 -9.88
N ASP A 91 0.54 -0.25 -9.19
CA ASP A 91 0.26 0.68 -8.08
C ASP A 91 0.41 2.15 -8.50
N ILE A 92 0.19 2.49 -9.77
CA ILE A 92 0.11 3.90 -10.20
C ILE A 92 -1.11 4.54 -9.57
N ALA A 93 -2.27 3.91 -9.76
CA ALA A 93 -3.53 4.21 -9.10
C ALA A 93 -3.74 3.22 -7.95
N GLY A 94 -3.91 3.74 -6.74
CA GLY A 94 -4.03 2.92 -5.53
C GLY A 94 -5.24 3.32 -4.70
N ILE A 95 -6.05 2.33 -4.30
CA ILE A 95 -7.12 2.47 -3.31
C ILE A 95 -6.68 1.73 -2.05
N ARG A 96 -6.97 2.29 -0.89
CA ARG A 96 -6.76 1.63 0.39
C ARG A 96 -8.09 1.56 1.13
N VAL A 97 -8.47 0.34 1.51
CA VAL A 97 -9.58 0.07 2.42
C VAL A 97 -8.99 -0.40 3.73
N SER A 98 -9.22 0.33 4.81
CA SER A 98 -8.70 -0.04 6.13
C SER A 98 -9.71 0.20 7.24
N GLY A 99 -9.71 -0.66 8.25
CA GLY A 99 -10.70 -0.52 9.32
C GLY A 99 -10.57 -1.54 10.45
N GLY A 100 -11.50 -1.44 11.40
CA GLY A 100 -11.63 -2.35 12.53
C GLY A 100 -12.21 -3.69 12.09
N ILE A 101 -11.50 -4.40 11.22
CA ILE A 101 -11.88 -5.67 10.64
C ILE A 101 -10.93 -6.79 11.09
N THR A 102 -11.45 -8.00 11.13
CA THR A 102 -10.71 -9.25 11.39
C THR A 102 -10.06 -9.77 10.10
N LEU A 103 -9.21 -10.78 10.20
CA LEU A 103 -8.63 -11.43 9.02
C LEU A 103 -9.71 -12.15 8.16
N VAL A 104 -10.79 -12.63 8.79
CA VAL A 104 -11.92 -13.26 8.09
C VAL A 104 -12.65 -12.21 7.26
N GLU A 105 -13.03 -11.09 7.88
CA GLU A 105 -13.68 -9.98 7.16
C GLU A 105 -12.75 -9.36 6.09
N GLN A 106 -11.43 -9.36 6.33
CA GLN A 106 -10.45 -8.95 5.32
C GLN A 106 -10.44 -9.90 4.11
N ASP A 107 -10.60 -11.21 4.32
CA ASP A 107 -10.77 -12.21 3.25
C ASP A 107 -12.12 -12.04 2.54
N ASP A 108 -13.20 -11.85 3.28
CA ASP A 108 -14.53 -11.61 2.73
C ASP A 108 -14.54 -10.34 1.87
N LEU A 109 -13.91 -9.26 2.34
CA LEU A 109 -13.79 -8.01 1.60
C LEU A 109 -12.93 -8.16 0.35
N ARG A 110 -11.85 -8.96 0.40
CA ARG A 110 -11.06 -9.31 -0.79
C ARG A 110 -11.96 -9.98 -1.83
N ASP A 111 -12.73 -10.98 -1.43
CA ASP A 111 -13.56 -11.76 -2.35
C ASP A 111 -14.71 -10.93 -2.90
N MET A 112 -15.36 -10.11 -2.07
CA MET A 112 -16.39 -9.16 -2.50
C MET A 112 -15.87 -8.12 -3.51
N ILE A 113 -14.65 -7.60 -3.31
CA ILE A 113 -14.02 -6.67 -4.25
C ILE A 113 -13.73 -7.37 -5.59
N ILE A 114 -13.15 -8.57 -5.56
CA ILE A 114 -12.88 -9.36 -6.78
C ILE A 114 -14.19 -9.59 -7.55
N ASP A 115 -15.21 -10.09 -6.86
CA ASP A 115 -16.54 -10.33 -7.42
C ASP A 115 -17.16 -9.08 -8.05
N ALA A 116 -17.07 -7.93 -7.39
CA ALA A 116 -17.64 -6.68 -7.87
C ALA A 116 -17.02 -6.21 -9.20
N PHE A 117 -15.72 -6.43 -9.38
CA PHE A 117 -15.01 -6.08 -10.61
C PHE A 117 -15.14 -7.16 -11.69
N GLU A 118 -15.13 -8.45 -11.33
CA GLU A 118 -15.30 -9.54 -12.28
C GLU A 118 -16.70 -9.54 -12.90
N ARG A 119 -17.75 -9.17 -12.16
CA ARG A 119 -19.10 -8.95 -12.71
C ARG A 119 -19.17 -7.82 -13.74
N GLN A 120 -18.22 -6.88 -13.69
CA GLN A 120 -18.07 -5.81 -14.69
C GLN A 120 -17.14 -6.23 -15.86
N GLY A 121 -16.66 -7.47 -15.86
CA GLY A 121 -15.77 -8.01 -16.91
C GLY A 121 -14.30 -7.68 -16.72
N HIS A 122 -13.88 -7.25 -15.53
CA HIS A 122 -12.49 -6.93 -15.23
C HIS A 122 -11.77 -8.11 -14.59
N LYS A 123 -10.52 -8.35 -14.97
CA LYS A 123 -9.71 -9.42 -14.38
C LYS A 123 -9.08 -8.95 -13.07
N CYS A 124 -9.18 -9.76 -12.03
CA CYS A 124 -8.55 -9.49 -10.75
C CYS A 124 -7.41 -10.48 -10.45
N THR A 125 -6.46 -10.07 -9.61
CA THR A 125 -5.43 -10.96 -9.05
C THR A 125 -5.12 -10.53 -7.63
N ALA A 126 -5.22 -11.45 -6.68
CA ALA A 126 -4.90 -11.18 -5.29
C ALA A 126 -3.46 -11.57 -4.94
N LYS A 127 -2.85 -10.81 -4.04
CA LYS A 127 -1.58 -11.11 -3.40
C LYS A 127 -1.70 -10.90 -1.90
N ASP A 128 -1.53 -11.98 -1.15
CA ASP A 128 -1.51 -11.93 0.30
C ASP A 128 -0.10 -11.65 0.82
N ARG A 129 0.07 -10.58 1.60
CA ARG A 129 1.33 -10.21 2.27
C ARG A 129 1.30 -10.47 3.76
N ARG A 130 0.22 -11.08 4.27
CA ARG A 130 0.08 -11.38 5.69
C ARG A 130 0.90 -12.60 6.08
N GLU A 131 1.10 -13.57 5.18
CA GLU A 131 1.94 -14.76 5.47
C GLU A 131 3.41 -14.56 5.08
N ASP A 132 3.67 -13.78 4.03
CA ASP A 132 5.01 -13.42 3.54
C ASP A 132 5.22 -11.89 3.61
N PRO A 133 5.44 -11.33 4.81
CA PRO A 133 5.58 -9.90 5.01
C PRO A 133 6.91 -9.38 4.46
N MET A 134 6.89 -8.17 3.90
CA MET A 134 8.12 -7.47 3.50
C MET A 134 8.59 -6.58 4.66
N VAL A 135 9.61 -7.01 5.42
CA VAL A 135 10.11 -6.27 6.59
C VAL A 135 8.99 -5.94 7.58
N GLY A 136 8.11 -6.91 7.85
CA GLY A 136 6.94 -6.73 8.70
C GLY A 136 5.72 -6.06 8.03
N TYR A 137 5.83 -5.58 6.79
CA TYR A 137 4.66 -5.02 6.08
C TYR A 137 3.64 -6.11 5.70
N ARG A 138 2.39 -5.94 6.15
CA ARG A 138 1.26 -6.85 5.91
C ARG A 138 0.05 -6.12 5.32
N ALA A 139 -0.61 -6.75 4.36
CA ALA A 139 -1.86 -6.35 3.73
C ALA A 139 -2.35 -7.46 2.79
N VAL A 140 -3.59 -7.38 2.33
CA VAL A 140 -4.05 -8.09 1.13
C VAL A 140 -4.10 -7.09 -0.03
N HIS A 141 -3.49 -7.42 -1.16
CA HIS A 141 -3.50 -6.58 -2.36
C HIS A 141 -4.36 -7.24 -3.44
N VAL A 142 -5.34 -6.53 -3.96
CA VAL A 142 -6.12 -6.92 -5.13
C VAL A 142 -5.74 -6.02 -6.29
N VAL A 143 -5.17 -6.59 -7.34
CA VAL A 143 -4.86 -5.86 -8.57
C VAL A 143 -6.00 -6.07 -9.56
N VAL A 144 -6.66 -4.98 -9.96
CA VAL A 144 -7.75 -4.96 -10.93
C VAL A 144 -7.22 -4.49 -12.27
N ALA A 145 -7.42 -5.29 -13.32
CA ALA A 145 -7.06 -4.94 -14.69
C ALA A 145 -8.24 -4.26 -15.40
N LEU A 146 -8.13 -2.95 -15.59
CA LEU A 146 -9.08 -2.09 -16.30
C LEU A 146 -8.56 -1.85 -17.72
N GLY A 147 -8.83 -2.82 -18.61
CA GLY A 147 -8.23 -2.86 -19.94
C GLY A 147 -6.73 -3.15 -19.88
N ASP A 148 -5.91 -2.23 -20.40
CA ASP A 148 -4.44 -2.32 -20.37
C ASP A 148 -3.79 -1.65 -19.15
N ARG A 149 -4.60 -1.16 -18.20
CA ARG A 149 -4.17 -0.42 -17.00
C ARG A 149 -4.59 -1.15 -15.73
N TYR A 150 -4.01 -0.75 -14.62
CA TYR A 150 -4.20 -1.41 -13.32
C TYR A 150 -4.57 -0.43 -12.23
N VAL A 151 -5.44 -0.89 -11.32
CA VAL A 151 -5.64 -0.30 -9.98
C VAL A 151 -5.24 -1.33 -8.95
N GLU A 152 -4.44 -0.91 -7.97
CA GLU A 152 -4.16 -1.73 -6.80
C GLU A 152 -5.08 -1.32 -5.65
N VAL A 153 -5.86 -2.27 -5.12
CA VAL A 153 -6.67 -2.10 -3.92
C VAL A 153 -5.97 -2.81 -2.77
N GLN A 154 -5.60 -2.06 -1.74
CA GLN A 154 -4.95 -2.58 -0.53
C GLN A 154 -5.97 -2.66 0.60
N ILE A 155 -6.17 -3.86 1.14
CA ILE A 155 -7.09 -4.12 2.23
C ILE A 155 -6.27 -4.35 3.49
N ARG A 156 -6.56 -3.61 4.57
CA ARG A 156 -5.79 -3.65 5.81
C ARG A 156 -6.69 -3.62 7.04
N THR A 157 -6.29 -4.32 8.09
CA THR A 157 -6.83 -4.08 9.44
C THR A 157 -6.32 -2.73 9.98
N THR A 158 -6.90 -2.23 11.07
CA THR A 158 -6.40 -1.05 11.78
C THR A 158 -4.94 -1.21 12.20
N GLY A 159 -4.55 -2.41 12.70
CA GLY A 159 -3.18 -2.70 13.10
C GLY A 159 -2.20 -2.66 11.93
N GLN A 160 -2.56 -3.32 10.82
CA GLN A 160 -1.75 -3.33 9.60
C GLN A 160 -1.57 -1.92 9.02
N ASP A 161 -2.63 -1.09 9.01
CA ASP A 161 -2.52 0.27 8.50
C ASP A 161 -1.70 1.19 9.40
N LEU A 162 -1.93 1.16 10.71
CA LEU A 162 -1.19 1.96 11.67
C LEU A 162 0.30 1.59 11.67
N TRP A 163 0.62 0.29 11.68
CA TRP A 163 2.00 -0.18 11.58
C TRP A 163 2.68 0.34 10.32
N ALA A 164 2.00 0.25 9.16
CA ALA A 164 2.54 0.71 7.89
C ALA A 164 2.79 2.23 7.89
N ASN A 165 1.89 3.02 8.46
CA ASN A 165 2.05 4.47 8.55
C ASN A 165 3.24 4.84 9.47
N VAL A 166 3.40 4.18 10.63
CA VAL A 166 4.56 4.37 11.51
C VAL A 166 5.85 4.01 10.79
N PHE A 167 5.88 2.86 10.12
CA PHE A 167 7.08 2.40 9.42
C PHE A 167 7.44 3.29 8.23
N GLU A 168 6.45 3.88 7.54
CA GLU A 168 6.69 4.93 6.54
C GLU A 168 7.37 6.16 7.16
N ARG A 169 6.95 6.60 8.36
CA ARG A 169 7.62 7.72 9.05
C ARG A 169 9.05 7.41 9.49
N ILE A 170 9.30 6.17 9.92
CA ILE A 170 10.65 5.69 10.26
C ILE A 170 11.53 5.67 9.00
N ALA A 171 10.99 5.21 7.87
CA ALA A 171 11.71 5.19 6.59
C ALA A 171 12.01 6.59 6.04
N ASP A 172 11.20 7.60 6.36
CA ASP A 172 11.54 8.99 6.04
C ASP A 172 12.77 9.49 6.82
N ILE A 173 13.09 8.90 7.98
CA ILE A 173 14.23 9.28 8.83
C ILE A 173 15.47 8.46 8.47
N PHE A 174 15.35 7.14 8.42
CA PHE A 174 16.48 6.23 8.25
C PHE A 174 16.78 5.86 6.80
N GLY A 175 16.04 6.41 5.85
CA GLY A 175 16.19 6.11 4.42
C GLY A 175 15.10 5.17 3.92
N ARG A 176 14.59 5.45 2.72
CA ARG A 176 13.38 4.78 2.19
C ARG A 176 13.60 3.32 1.85
N GLU A 177 14.85 2.90 1.70
CA GLU A 177 15.25 1.58 1.27
C GLU A 177 15.10 0.50 2.35
N ILE A 178 14.98 0.88 3.63
CA ILE A 178 14.72 -0.05 4.74
C ILE A 178 13.42 -0.83 4.54
N ARG A 179 12.44 -0.25 3.83
CA ARG A 179 11.16 -0.89 3.47
C ARG A 179 11.31 -2.07 2.51
N TYR A 180 12.51 -2.28 1.99
CA TYR A 180 12.83 -3.37 1.07
C TYR A 180 13.96 -4.26 1.62
N GLY A 181 14.22 -4.19 2.94
CA GLY A 181 15.19 -5.04 3.63
C GLY A 181 16.65 -4.60 3.41
N LYS A 182 16.88 -3.35 2.99
CA LYS A 182 18.23 -2.78 2.93
C LYS A 182 18.61 -2.13 4.25
N ASP A 183 19.92 -1.98 4.44
CA ASP A 183 20.46 -1.24 5.57
C ASP A 183 19.98 0.23 5.59
N PRO A 184 19.79 0.82 6.78
CA PRO A 184 19.46 2.21 6.93
C PRO A 184 20.60 3.11 6.43
N GLU A 185 20.25 4.23 5.81
CA GLU A 185 21.18 5.25 5.32
C GLU A 185 21.84 6.02 6.48
N VAL A 186 21.12 6.15 7.61
CA VAL A 186 21.58 6.84 8.82
C VAL A 186 21.16 6.11 10.09
N GLY A 187 21.83 6.37 11.21
CA GLY A 187 21.49 5.82 12.53
C GLY A 187 22.16 4.48 12.90
N GLY A 188 22.81 3.80 11.95
CA GLY A 188 23.64 2.63 12.22
C GLY A 188 22.89 1.49 12.94
N GLU A 189 23.52 0.87 13.93
CA GLU A 189 22.93 -0.25 14.68
C GLU A 189 21.65 0.13 15.44
N ALA A 190 21.56 1.36 15.98
CA ALA A 190 20.34 1.82 16.64
C ALA A 190 19.13 1.85 15.68
N ALA A 191 19.34 2.22 14.42
CA ALA A 191 18.29 2.18 13.41
C ALA A 191 17.88 0.74 13.07
N LYS A 192 18.82 -0.20 13.04
CA LYS A 192 18.53 -1.64 12.84
C LYS A 192 17.73 -2.21 14.01
N ASP A 193 18.05 -1.85 15.24
CA ASP A 193 17.28 -2.25 16.42
C ASP A 193 15.83 -1.76 16.38
N VAL A 194 15.61 -0.53 15.90
CA VAL A 194 14.26 0.02 15.68
C VAL A 194 13.52 -0.77 14.59
N ILE A 195 14.18 -1.09 13.47
CA ILE A 195 13.57 -1.89 12.39
C ILE A 195 13.18 -3.28 12.91
N ALA A 196 14.08 -3.98 13.60
CA ALA A 196 13.82 -5.30 14.18
C ALA A 196 12.67 -5.24 15.21
N SER A 197 12.60 -4.18 16.00
CA SER A 197 11.49 -3.95 16.95
C SER A 197 10.16 -3.79 16.23
N MET A 198 10.13 -3.06 15.11
CA MET A 198 8.94 -2.91 14.27
C MET A 198 8.51 -4.23 13.64
N GLU A 199 9.43 -5.04 13.13
CA GLU A 199 9.12 -6.39 12.65
C GLU A 199 8.51 -7.27 13.74
N GLY A 200 9.07 -7.20 14.97
CA GLY A 200 8.51 -7.90 16.13
C GLY A 200 7.11 -7.42 16.52
N ILE A 201 6.80 -6.13 16.37
CA ILE A 201 5.43 -5.62 16.57
C ILE A 201 4.49 -6.14 15.50
N SER A 202 4.92 -6.18 14.23
CA SER A 202 4.12 -6.73 13.13
C SER A 202 3.77 -8.20 13.37
N GLU A 203 4.74 -9.01 13.80
CA GLU A 203 4.50 -10.43 14.12
C GLU A 203 3.53 -10.59 15.29
N ARG A 204 3.68 -9.80 16.35
CA ARG A 204 2.74 -9.83 17.49
C ARG A 204 1.32 -9.43 17.10
N LEU A 205 1.17 -8.37 16.30
CA LEU A 205 -0.14 -7.96 15.76
C LEU A 205 -0.77 -9.08 14.96
N TYR A 206 0.00 -9.69 14.04
CA TYR A 206 -0.50 -10.78 13.22
C TYR A 206 -0.89 -12.01 14.04
N GLY A 207 -0.13 -12.35 15.08
CA GLY A 207 -0.47 -13.43 16.01
C GLY A 207 -1.82 -13.20 16.71
N LEU A 208 -2.08 -11.98 17.20
CA LEU A 208 -3.37 -11.62 17.80
C LEU A 208 -4.51 -11.66 16.78
N GLU A 209 -4.25 -11.17 15.56
CA GLU A 209 -5.21 -11.21 14.44
C GLU A 209 -5.58 -12.65 14.05
N LYS A 210 -4.61 -13.59 14.06
CA LYS A 210 -4.84 -15.01 13.79
C LYS A 210 -5.67 -15.71 14.86
N MET A 211 -5.51 -15.34 16.12
CA MET A 211 -6.32 -15.94 17.20
C MET A 211 -7.83 -15.69 17.00
N ALA A 212 -8.23 -14.55 16.43
CA ALA A 212 -9.62 -14.34 16.00
C ALA A 212 -10.01 -15.23 14.81
N TYR A 213 -9.10 -15.38 13.86
CA TYR A 213 -9.35 -16.12 12.63
C TYR A 213 -9.62 -17.61 12.89
N GLU A 214 -8.85 -18.22 13.78
CA GLU A 214 -8.95 -19.65 14.09
C GLU A 214 -10.06 -19.97 15.11
N GLY A 215 -10.53 -18.97 15.88
CA GLY A 215 -11.56 -19.10 16.92
C GLY A 215 -13.00 -18.96 16.44
N VAL A 216 -13.32 -19.43 15.23
CA VAL A 216 -14.63 -19.28 14.57
C VAL A 216 -15.79 -19.69 15.49
N GLY A 217 -16.71 -18.76 15.81
CA GLY A 217 -18.05 -19.13 16.29
C GLY A 217 -18.71 -18.28 17.39
N THR A 218 -18.10 -17.24 17.95
CA THR A 218 -18.80 -16.38 18.93
C THR A 218 -18.56 -14.89 18.67
N HIS A 219 -19.60 -14.07 18.76
CA HIS A 219 -19.52 -12.61 18.65
C HIS A 219 -18.47 -12.02 19.63
N GLY A 220 -18.29 -12.68 20.78
CA GLY A 220 -17.25 -12.35 21.76
C GLY A 220 -15.82 -12.55 21.26
N GLY A 221 -15.56 -13.39 20.25
CA GLY A 221 -14.23 -13.61 19.68
C GLY A 221 -13.74 -12.42 18.84
N ARG A 222 -14.63 -11.80 18.06
CA ARG A 222 -14.31 -10.59 17.28
C ARG A 222 -13.93 -9.43 18.21
N GLU A 223 -14.82 -9.09 19.14
CA GLU A 223 -14.58 -7.98 20.08
C GLU A 223 -13.36 -8.25 20.95
N ALA A 224 -13.22 -9.45 21.53
CA ALA A 224 -12.07 -9.78 22.37
C ALA A 224 -10.74 -9.63 21.64
N THR A 225 -10.66 -10.01 20.36
CA THR A 225 -9.43 -9.84 19.59
C THR A 225 -9.16 -8.38 19.23
N LEU A 226 -10.16 -7.61 18.83
CA LEU A 226 -9.99 -6.18 18.58
C LEU A 226 -9.54 -5.46 19.87
N GLU A 227 -10.10 -5.83 21.02
CA GLU A 227 -9.67 -5.34 22.33
C GLU A 227 -8.23 -5.76 22.67
N ALA A 228 -7.86 -7.01 22.40
CA ALA A 228 -6.51 -7.53 22.68
C ALA A 228 -5.41 -6.79 21.90
N GLN A 229 -5.73 -6.20 20.74
CA GLN A 229 -4.79 -5.41 19.95
C GLN A 229 -4.54 -4.00 20.53
N LYS A 230 -5.48 -3.44 21.31
CA LYS A 230 -5.43 -2.04 21.76
C LYS A 230 -4.08 -1.63 22.37
N PRO A 231 -3.45 -2.40 23.29
CA PRO A 231 -2.17 -1.99 23.87
C PRO A 231 -1.05 -1.81 22.83
N LEU A 232 -1.02 -2.67 21.79
CA LEU A 232 -0.05 -2.54 20.70
C LEU A 232 -0.38 -1.36 19.79
N LEU A 233 -1.67 -1.11 19.53
CA LEU A 233 -2.10 0.05 18.76
C LEU A 233 -1.76 1.36 19.47
N ASP A 234 -1.98 1.44 20.78
CA ASP A 234 -1.65 2.62 21.59
C ASP A 234 -0.15 2.88 21.62
N ALA A 235 0.67 1.82 21.72
CA ALA A 235 2.12 1.94 21.61
C ALA A 235 2.54 2.49 20.24
N LEU A 236 1.96 1.99 19.15
CA LEU A 236 2.24 2.48 17.79
C LEU A 236 1.79 3.93 17.60
N ARG A 237 0.64 4.33 18.16
CA ARG A 237 0.17 5.73 18.14
C ARG A 237 1.14 6.64 18.88
N SER A 238 1.60 6.23 20.05
CA SER A 238 2.59 7.00 20.82
C SER A 238 3.90 7.19 20.05
N VAL A 239 4.39 6.13 19.37
CA VAL A 239 5.58 6.24 18.50
C VAL A 239 5.33 7.21 17.35
N LEU A 240 4.16 7.14 16.70
CA LEU A 240 3.81 8.04 15.61
C LEU A 240 3.82 9.51 16.06
N GLU A 241 3.16 9.81 17.18
CA GLU A 241 3.07 11.15 17.78
C GLU A 241 4.46 11.69 18.14
N GLN A 242 5.34 10.85 18.70
CA GLN A 242 6.72 11.24 19.01
C GLN A 242 7.50 11.60 17.74
N ILE A 243 7.39 10.80 16.68
CA ILE A 243 8.05 11.07 15.40
C ILE A 243 7.53 12.38 14.78
N GLU A 244 6.22 12.60 14.81
CA GLU A 244 5.60 13.82 14.26
C GLU A 244 6.00 15.07 15.06
N THR A 245 6.10 14.96 16.38
CA THR A 245 6.59 16.03 17.26
C THR A 245 8.04 16.41 16.93
N ILE A 246 8.91 15.42 16.74
CA ILE A 246 10.31 15.65 16.36
C ILE A 246 10.39 16.37 15.00
N LYS A 247 9.59 15.96 14.02
CA LYS A 247 9.55 16.61 12.70
C LYS A 247 8.98 18.02 12.74
N GLY A 248 7.97 18.28 13.57
CA GLY A 248 7.38 19.61 13.75
C GLY A 248 8.30 20.62 14.44
N GLY A 249 9.29 20.14 15.21
CA GLY A 249 10.30 20.96 15.87
C GLY A 249 11.58 21.24 15.06
N LEU A 250 11.73 20.63 13.88
CA LEU A 250 12.85 20.89 12.97
C LEU A 250 12.51 22.05 12.03
N PRO A 251 13.37 23.08 11.87
CA PRO A 251 13.15 24.12 10.87
C PRO A 251 13.15 23.50 9.47
N ARG A 252 12.20 23.94 8.64
CA ARG A 252 12.07 23.53 7.23
C ARG A 252 13.23 24.02 6.38
#